data_AF-A0A820M3V1-F1
#
_entry.id   AF-A0A820M3V1-F1
#
_cell.length_a   1.000
_cell.length_b   1.000
_cell.length_c   1.000
_cell.angle_alpha   90.00
_cell.angle_beta   90.00
_cell.angle_gamma   90.00
#
_symmetry.space_group_name_H-M   'P 1'
#
loop_
_entity.id
_entity.type
_entity.pdbx_description
1 polymer ?
#
loop_
_entity_poly.entity_id
_entity_poly.type
_entity_poly.pdbx_seq_one_letter_code
_entity_poly.pdbx_strand_id
1 'polypeptide(L)'
;LSNIKSIINNNTNDILIIEGFIIYSIDEIKSIFNLSYYFDLDFDECRQRRNRRTYNPPDPLDYFDKYVWPSYLIAKEKAFNQIKNLVHIDSTQSFGTILQRIINDVNNEINNVEQHS
;
A
#
# COMPACT_ATOMS: atom_id res chain seq x y z
N LEU A 1 17.67 36.15 -9.95
CA LEU A 1 16.98 34.91 -9.48
C LEU A 1 16.16 35.16 -8.21
N SER A 2 15.64 36.38 -8.04
CA SER A 2 14.94 36.86 -6.83
C SER A 2 13.41 36.67 -6.87
N ASN A 3 12.86 36.10 -7.94
CA ASN A 3 11.41 36.06 -8.18
C ASN A 3 10.76 34.66 -8.10
N ILE A 4 11.47 33.63 -7.61
CA ILE A 4 10.90 32.29 -7.34
C ILE A 4 10.78 32.06 -5.83
N LYS A 5 10.42 33.12 -5.09
CA LYS A 5 10.13 33.06 -3.65
C LYS A 5 8.71 33.54 -3.30
N SER A 6 7.85 33.78 -4.30
CA SER A 6 6.62 34.55 -4.12
C SER A 6 5.30 33.80 -4.40
N ILE A 7 5.29 32.49 -4.58
CA ILE A 7 4.02 31.73 -4.66
C ILE A 7 4.17 30.44 -3.85
N ILE A 8 4.46 30.58 -2.56
CA ILE A 8 4.15 29.53 -1.59
C ILE A 8 2.82 29.97 -0.97
N ASN A 9 1.73 29.48 -1.57
CA ASN A 9 0.48 29.37 -0.84
C ASN A 9 0.78 28.43 0.34
N ASN A 10 0.66 28.91 1.57
CA ASN A 10 0.85 28.13 2.78
C ASN A 10 -0.33 27.15 3.03
N ASN A 11 -0.68 26.33 2.03
CA ASN A 11 -1.73 25.31 2.08
C ASN A 11 -1.43 24.20 1.05
N THR A 12 -0.32 23.50 1.20
CA THR A 12 -0.10 22.25 0.44
C THR A 12 -0.17 21.08 1.41
N ASN A 13 -1.28 20.35 1.36
CA ASN A 13 -1.35 19.02 1.97
C ASN A 13 -0.48 18.10 1.12
N ASP A 14 0.79 17.97 1.48
CA ASP A 14 1.73 17.11 0.78
C ASP A 14 1.37 15.64 1.04
N ILE A 15 1.13 14.87 -0.03
CA ILE A 15 0.76 13.45 0.06
C ILE A 15 1.99 12.60 -0.25
N LEU A 16 2.33 11.70 0.67
CA LEU A 16 3.34 10.67 0.47
C LEU A 16 2.67 9.30 0.32
N ILE A 17 2.89 8.64 -0.82
CA ILE A 17 2.46 7.25 -1.05
C ILE A 17 3.66 6.34 -0.87
N ILE A 18 3.54 5.38 0.04
CA ILE A 18 4.54 4.33 0.27
C ILE A 18 3.90 3.01 -0.16
N GLU A 19 4.54 2.31 -1.09
CA GLU A 19 4.08 1.01 -1.59
C GLU A 19 5.16 -0.04 -1.45
N GLY A 20 4.74 -1.28 -1.20
CA GLY A 20 5.61 -2.43 -1.13
C GLY A 20 4.98 -3.60 -0.37
N PHE A 21 5.46 -4.81 -0.66
CA PHE A 21 4.82 -6.04 -0.18
C PHE A 21 5.14 -6.41 1.28
N ILE A 22 6.12 -5.76 1.93
CA ILE A 22 6.50 -5.99 3.34
C ILE A 22 6.65 -4.71 4.18
N ILE A 23 6.18 -3.56 3.69
CA ILE A 23 6.39 -2.27 4.36
C ILE A 23 5.87 -2.26 5.81
N TYR A 24 4.77 -2.97 6.09
CA TYR A 24 4.22 -3.08 7.45
C TYR A 24 5.03 -3.95 8.40
N SER A 25 6.05 -4.65 7.92
CA SER A 25 6.99 -5.40 8.77
C SER A 25 8.18 -4.57 9.26
N ILE A 26 8.32 -3.32 8.78
CA ILE A 26 9.41 -2.40 9.15
C ILE A 26 8.90 -1.53 10.31
N ASP A 27 9.43 -1.74 11.51
CA ASP A 27 8.94 -1.07 12.72
C ASP A 27 9.08 0.45 12.65
N GLU A 28 10.16 0.93 12.03
CA GLU A 28 10.55 2.34 11.95
C GLU A 28 9.54 3.21 11.21
N ILE A 29 8.76 2.63 10.28
CA ILE A 29 7.82 3.38 9.43
C ILE A 29 6.37 3.17 9.83
N LYS A 30 6.05 2.34 10.83
CA LYS A 30 4.65 2.04 11.20
C LYS A 30 3.87 3.26 11.69
N SER A 31 4.56 4.19 12.35
CA SER A 31 3.93 5.37 12.96
C SER A 31 3.64 6.49 11.97
N ILE A 32 4.14 6.41 10.73
CA ILE A 32 4.02 7.50 9.75
C ILE A 32 2.77 7.37 8.87
N PHE A 33 2.04 6.25 8.95
CA PHE A 33 0.90 6.00 8.09
C PHE A 33 -0.39 6.60 8.67
N ASN A 34 -0.95 7.59 7.97
CA ASN A 34 -2.31 8.07 8.22
C ASN A 34 -3.36 7.07 7.74
N LEU A 35 -3.17 6.59 6.50
CA LEU A 35 -4.01 5.58 5.86
C LEU A 35 -3.16 4.36 5.54
N SER A 36 -3.73 3.17 5.73
CA SER A 36 -3.02 1.91 5.50
C SER A 36 -3.92 0.92 4.77
N TYR A 37 -3.43 0.39 3.66
CA TYR A 37 -4.15 -0.57 2.81
C TYR A 37 -3.35 -1.85 2.62
N TYR A 38 -4.03 -2.99 2.63
CA TYR A 38 -3.47 -4.30 2.31
C TYR A 38 -4.23 -4.92 1.15
N PHE A 39 -3.58 -5.01 -0.01
CA PHE A 39 -4.13 -5.59 -1.22
C PHE A 39 -3.94 -7.10 -1.21
N ASP A 40 -5.04 -7.84 -1.13
CA ASP A 40 -5.06 -9.29 -0.99
C ASP A 40 -5.65 -9.95 -2.24
N LEU A 41 -5.14 -11.15 -2.54
CA LEU A 41 -5.60 -12.06 -3.59
C LEU A 41 -5.51 -13.48 -3.06
N ASP A 42 -6.37 -14.36 -3.56
CA ASP A 42 -6.25 -15.78 -3.30
C ASP A 42 -4.97 -16.38 -3.93
N PHE A 43 -4.65 -17.60 -3.51
CA PHE A 43 -3.46 -18.32 -3.92
C PHE A 43 -3.38 -18.48 -5.44
N ASP A 44 -4.45 -18.92 -6.08
CA ASP A 44 -4.47 -19.29 -7.49
C ASP A 44 -4.32 -18.07 -8.39
N GLU A 45 -5.04 -16.99 -8.10
CA GLU A 45 -4.94 -15.74 -8.85
C GLU A 45 -3.56 -15.09 -8.66
N CYS A 46 -3.03 -15.10 -7.43
CA CYS A 46 -1.69 -14.57 -7.15
C CYS A 46 -0.60 -15.37 -7.88
N ARG A 47 -0.71 -16.71 -7.87
CA ARG A 47 0.19 -17.60 -8.61
C ARG A 47 0.11 -17.37 -10.12
N GLN A 48 -1.10 -17.25 -10.66
CA GLN A 48 -1.31 -16.98 -12.08
C GLN A 48 -0.68 -15.64 -12.50
N ARG A 49 -0.92 -14.57 -11.73
CA ARG A 49 -0.31 -13.24 -12.00
C ARG A 49 1.20 -13.27 -11.88
N ARG A 50 1.76 -13.94 -10.86
CA ARG A 50 3.20 -14.11 -10.67
C ARG A 50 3.84 -14.83 -11.85
N ASN A 51 3.24 -15.92 -12.33
CA ASN A 51 3.76 -16.70 -13.46
C ASN A 51 3.78 -15.92 -14.79
N ARG A 52 2.98 -14.85 -14.91
CA ARG A 52 3.00 -13.93 -16.06
C ARG A 52 4.09 -12.85 -15.95
N ARG A 53 4.72 -12.66 -14.79
CA ARG A 53 5.79 -11.69 -14.58
C ARG A 53 7.14 -12.33 -14.90
N THR A 54 8.04 -11.53 -15.47
CA THR A 54 9.44 -11.93 -15.68
C THR A 54 10.28 -11.31 -14.56
N TYR A 55 10.81 -12.14 -13.67
CA TYR A 55 11.77 -11.71 -12.63
C TYR A 55 13.20 -11.87 -13.12
N ASN A 56 14.12 -11.06 -12.57
CA ASN A 56 15.55 -11.20 -12.77
C ASN A 56 16.27 -11.30 -11.41
N PRO A 57 16.87 -12.45 -11.06
CA PRO A 57 16.84 -13.71 -11.80
C PRO A 57 15.43 -14.32 -11.88
N PRO A 58 15.15 -15.21 -12.86
CA PRO A 58 13.88 -15.93 -12.93
C PRO A 58 13.61 -16.74 -11.66
N ASP A 59 12.33 -16.88 -11.31
CA ASP A 59 11.91 -17.73 -10.18
C ASP A 59 12.37 -19.18 -10.43
N PRO A 60 13.07 -19.83 -9.47
CA PRO A 60 13.36 -21.25 -9.53
C PRO A 60 12.09 -22.13 -9.52
N LEU A 61 12.24 -23.40 -9.86
CA LEU A 61 11.13 -24.37 -9.78
C LEU A 61 10.54 -24.40 -8.36
N ASP A 62 9.21 -24.40 -8.28
CA ASP A 62 8.41 -24.36 -7.04
C ASP A 62 8.67 -23.16 -6.11
N TYR A 63 9.35 -22.11 -6.59
CA TYR A 63 9.72 -20.99 -5.72
C TYR A 63 8.50 -20.29 -5.11
N PHE A 64 7.40 -20.20 -5.88
CA PHE A 64 6.17 -19.61 -5.40
C PHE A 64 5.59 -20.37 -4.21
N ASP A 65 5.32 -21.67 -4.40
CA ASP A 65 4.69 -22.56 -3.44
C ASP A 65 5.57 -22.75 -2.19
N LYS A 66 6.90 -22.84 -2.36
CA LYS A 66 7.83 -23.11 -1.26
C LYS A 66 8.24 -21.87 -0.46
N TYR A 67 8.29 -20.70 -1.08
CA TYR A 67 8.87 -19.51 -0.45
C TYR A 67 7.97 -18.29 -0.52
N VAL A 68 7.48 -17.92 -1.70
CA VAL A 68 6.72 -16.68 -1.89
C VAL A 68 5.43 -16.71 -1.10
N TRP A 69 4.63 -17.77 -1.25
CA TRP A 69 3.33 -17.87 -0.60
C TRP A 69 3.41 -18.01 0.92
N PRO A 70 4.25 -18.91 1.49
CA PRO A 70 4.46 -18.93 2.94
C PRO A 70 4.94 -17.58 3.50
N SER A 71 5.87 -16.91 2.82
CA SER A 71 6.37 -15.60 3.25
C SER A 71 5.29 -14.52 3.19
N TYR A 72 4.43 -14.57 2.16
CA TYR A 72 3.26 -13.71 2.05
C TYR A 72 2.30 -13.88 3.22
N LEU A 73 1.97 -15.11 3.60
CA LEU A 73 1.06 -15.38 4.73
C LEU A 73 1.63 -14.82 6.05
N ILE A 74 2.93 -15.00 6.28
CA ILE A 74 3.62 -14.44 7.47
C ILE A 74 3.56 -12.91 7.45
N ALA A 75 3.84 -12.28 6.30
CA ALA A 75 3.80 -10.82 6.17
C ALA A 75 2.38 -10.27 6.38
N LYS A 76 1.37 -10.95 5.82
CA LYS A 76 -0.05 -10.62 5.98
C LYS A 76 -0.47 -10.68 7.44
N GLU A 77 -0.20 -11.80 8.11
CA GLU A 77 -0.52 -11.98 9.52
C GLU A 77 0.11 -10.88 10.38
N LYS A 78 1.40 -10.59 10.16
CA LYS A 78 2.09 -9.50 10.87
C LYS A 78 1.42 -8.15 10.63
N ALA A 79 1.10 -7.81 9.38
CA ALA A 79 0.45 -6.54 9.04
C ALA A 79 -0.89 -6.37 9.78
N PHE A 80 -1.76 -7.38 9.72
CA PHE A 80 -3.08 -7.33 10.38
C PHE A 80 -3.00 -7.35 11.91
N ASN A 81 -1.96 -7.93 12.49
CA ASN A 81 -1.76 -7.92 13.94
C ASN A 81 -1.14 -6.62 14.47
N GLN A 82 -0.37 -5.90 13.64
CA GLN A 82 0.45 -4.77 14.09
C GLN A 82 -0.10 -3.40 13.66
N ILE A 83 -0.88 -3.34 12.58
CA ILE A 83 -1.40 -2.08 12.03
C ILE A 83 -2.88 -1.96 12.37
N LYS A 84 -3.19 -1.13 13.38
CA LYS A 84 -4.53 -1.00 13.98
C LYS A 84 -5.64 -0.67 12.98
N ASN A 85 -5.35 0.20 12.01
CA ASN A 85 -6.34 0.71 11.04
C ASN A 85 -6.09 0.18 9.62
N LEU A 86 -5.51 -1.03 9.50
CA LEU A 86 -5.22 -1.61 8.20
C LEU A 86 -6.50 -1.99 7.47
N VAL A 87 -6.71 -1.37 6.31
CA VAL A 87 -7.85 -1.64 5.45
C VAL A 87 -7.52 -2.79 4.50
N HIS A 88 -8.26 -3.89 4.61
CA HIS A 88 -8.21 -4.98 3.63
C HIS A 88 -8.87 -4.57 2.31
N ILE A 89 -8.15 -4.77 1.20
CA ILE A 89 -8.61 -4.53 -0.16
C ILE A 89 -8.62 -5.86 -0.92
N ASP A 90 -9.81 -6.29 -1.31
CA ASP A 90 -9.99 -7.39 -2.26
C ASP A 90 -9.59 -6.93 -3.67
N SER A 91 -8.47 -7.46 -4.15
CA SER A 91 -7.87 -7.06 -5.43
C SER A 91 -8.46 -7.77 -6.65
N THR A 92 -9.57 -8.51 -6.47
CA THR A 92 -10.41 -8.99 -7.58
C THR A 92 -11.39 -7.93 -8.07
N GLN A 93 -11.63 -6.87 -7.28
CA GLN A 93 -12.47 -5.75 -7.66
C GLN A 93 -11.86 -4.94 -8.82
N SER A 94 -12.71 -4.18 -9.51
CA SER A 94 -12.25 -3.31 -10.60
C SER A 94 -11.33 -2.21 -10.08
N PHE A 95 -10.35 -1.81 -10.90
CA PHE A 95 -9.47 -0.68 -10.59
C PHE A 95 -10.25 0.58 -10.25
N GLY A 96 -11.33 0.88 -10.99
CA GLY A 96 -12.17 2.05 -10.73
C GLY A 96 -12.83 2.02 -9.35
N THR A 97 -13.33 0.87 -8.92
CA THR A 97 -13.93 0.70 -7.59
C THR A 97 -12.91 0.94 -6.48
N ILE A 98 -11.73 0.32 -6.58
CA ILE A 98 -10.66 0.47 -5.58
C ILE A 98 -10.14 1.91 -5.56
N LEU A 99 -9.93 2.51 -6.74
CA LEU A 99 -9.46 3.89 -6.87
C LEU A 99 -10.43 4.87 -6.23
N GLN A 100 -11.73 4.76 -6.50
CA GLN A 100 -12.74 5.65 -5.92
C GLN A 100 -12.78 5.54 -4.39
N ARG A 101 -12.63 4.34 -3.84
CA ARG A 101 -12.51 4.14 -2.40
C ARG A 101 -11.32 4.89 -1.82
N ILE A 102 -10.12 4.67 -2.38
CA ILE A 102 -8.88 5.29 -1.88
C ILE A 102 -8.96 6.82 -2.00
N ILE A 103 -9.49 7.36 -3.11
CA ILE A 103 -9.69 8.80 -3.28
C ILE A 103 -10.60 9.37 -2.19
N ASN A 104 -11.72 8.70 -1.88
CA ASN A 104 -12.64 9.16 -0.84
C ASN A 104 -11.98 9.14 0.54
N ASP A 105 -11.25 8.07 0.88
CA ASP A 105 -10.54 7.96 2.14
C ASP A 105 -9.47 9.06 2.28
N VAL A 106 -8.67 9.31 1.23
CA VAL A 106 -7.66 10.37 1.19
C VAL A 106 -8.28 11.75 1.37
N ASN A 107 -9.37 12.05 0.67
CA ASN A 107 -10.08 13.33 0.81
C ASN A 107 -10.63 13.52 2.23
N ASN A 108 -11.17 12.46 2.83
CA ASN A 108 -11.65 12.53 4.21
C ASN A 108 -10.50 12.80 5.19
N GLU A 109 -9.35 12.14 5.01
CA GLU A 109 -8.18 12.37 5.86
C GLU A 109 -7.65 13.80 5.73
N ILE A 110 -7.57 14.33 4.51
CA ILE A 110 -7.20 15.73 4.25
C ILE A 110 -8.14 16.70 4.99
N ASN A 111 -9.46 16.51 4.85
CA ASN A 111 -10.45 17.36 5.51
C ASN A 111 -10.37 17.27 7.05
N ASN A 112 -10.04 16.10 7.61
CA ASN A 112 -9.90 15.92 9.05
C ASN A 112 -8.69 16.70 9.60
N VAL A 113 -7.57 16.72 8.88
CA VAL A 113 -6.37 17.47 9.26
C VAL A 113 -6.65 18.97 9.26
N GLU A 114 -7.39 19.47 8.26
CA GLU A 114 -7.75 20.90 8.16
C GLU A 114 -8.68 21.36 9.29
N GLN A 115 -9.55 20.49 9.82
CA GLN A 115 -10.45 20.84 10.92
C GLN A 115 -9.77 20.87 12.30
N HIS A 116 -8.61 20.24 12.44
CA HIS A 116 -7.86 20.13 13.71
C HIS A 116 -6.56 20.94 13.72
N SER A 117 -6.31 21.74 12.67
CA SER A 117 -5.20 22.69 12.54
C SER A 117 -5.65 24.11 12.88
#